data_AF-A0A1I4PYC6-F1
#
_entry.id   AF-A0A1I4PYC6-F1
#
_cell.length_a   1.000
_cell.length_b   1.000
_cell.length_c   1.000
_cell.angle_alpha   90.00
_cell.angle_beta   90.00
_cell.angle_gamma   90.00
#
_symmetry.space_group_name_H-M   'P 1'
#
loop_
_entity.id
_entity.type
_entity.pdbx_description
1 polymer ?
#
loop_
_entity_poly.entity_id
_entity_poly.type
_entity_poly.pdbx_seq_one_letter_code
_entity_poly.pdbx_strand_id
1 'polypeptide(L)'
;MHDIDRTTLETDSELESYEHEQYEYDEAEWGAEAGVFNEAEAMELTAELLEINSEAELDQFLGNLIKRAGRAAGQFIKSPVGQQLGGLLKGAAKKALPMVGSAIGGYFGGSSGAKLGSQVASTAGRIFGLELEGLSLEDQEYEAAKRFVQFAGTAAKNAASAPPTANPRAVAQSAVLAAARQLAPGLTSSAPTVTPGGMMGTACPTCGRGAKSGRWLRRGNKIILFGA
;
A
#
# COMPACT_ATOMS: atom_id res chain seq x y z
N MET A 1 47.62 -40.34 44.07
CA MET A 1 46.23 -39.87 43.92
C MET A 1 46.31 -38.37 43.70
N HIS A 2 46.02 -37.89 42.49
CA HIS A 2 45.98 -36.46 42.20
C HIS A 2 44.51 -36.07 42.06
N ASP A 3 44.07 -35.18 42.95
CA ASP A 3 42.83 -34.44 42.82
C ASP A 3 42.95 -33.60 41.53
N ILE A 4 42.20 -34.00 40.49
CA ILE A 4 42.03 -33.17 39.31
C ILE A 4 40.80 -32.32 39.57
N ASP A 5 41.08 -31.04 39.71
CA ASP A 5 40.17 -29.91 39.83
C ASP A 5 38.93 -30.11 38.95
N ARG A 6 37.80 -30.24 39.63
CA ARG A 6 36.47 -30.14 39.05
C ARG A 6 36.24 -28.66 38.78
N THR A 7 36.70 -28.15 37.65
CA THR A 7 36.17 -26.90 37.09
C THR A 7 34.74 -27.17 36.65
N THR A 8 33.80 -26.98 37.57
CA THR A 8 32.41 -26.73 37.21
C THR A 8 32.43 -25.51 36.31
N LEU A 9 32.20 -25.73 35.01
CA LEU A 9 31.80 -24.67 34.09
C LEU A 9 30.41 -24.26 34.58
N GLU A 10 30.38 -23.38 35.59
CA GLU A 10 29.19 -22.63 35.95
C GLU A 10 28.82 -21.91 34.67
N THR A 11 27.85 -22.48 33.98
CA THR A 11 27.23 -21.88 32.82
C THR A 11 26.50 -20.69 33.41
N ASP A 12 27.16 -19.55 33.31
CA ASP A 12 26.73 -18.30 33.92
C ASP A 12 25.38 -17.97 33.28
N SER A 13 24.32 -18.27 34.02
CA SER A 13 22.94 -18.16 33.53
C SER A 13 22.60 -16.74 33.10
N GLU A 14 23.34 -15.74 33.61
CA GLU A 14 23.23 -14.36 33.15
C GLU A 14 23.84 -14.18 31.76
N LEU A 15 24.94 -14.87 31.45
CA LEU A 15 25.59 -14.86 30.13
C LEU A 15 24.74 -15.61 29.08
N GLU A 16 24.12 -16.73 29.46
CA GLU A 16 23.12 -17.40 28.61
C GLU A 16 21.86 -16.55 28.41
N SER A 17 21.42 -15.80 29.43
CA SER A 17 20.30 -14.86 29.29
C SER A 17 20.64 -13.69 28.38
N TYR A 18 21.86 -13.16 28.46
CA TYR A 18 22.34 -12.10 27.58
C TYR A 18 22.50 -12.56 26.15
N GLU A 19 23.01 -13.79 25.92
CA GLU A 19 23.06 -14.37 24.58
C GLU A 19 21.64 -14.64 24.06
N HIS A 20 20.72 -15.17 24.87
CA HIS A 20 19.32 -15.40 24.49
C HIS A 20 18.57 -14.10 24.17
N GLU A 21 18.73 -13.07 25.00
CA GLU A 21 18.17 -11.73 24.77
C GLU A 21 18.80 -11.07 23.56
N GLN A 22 20.10 -11.27 23.30
CA GLN A 22 20.77 -10.77 22.10
C GLN A 22 20.26 -11.48 20.84
N TYR A 23 20.06 -12.81 20.86
CA TYR A 23 19.43 -13.54 19.75
C TYR A 23 17.96 -13.15 19.54
N GLU A 24 17.17 -12.91 20.59
CA GLU A 24 15.79 -12.44 20.49
C GLU A 24 15.71 -10.98 19.98
N TYR A 25 16.68 -10.14 20.34
CA TYR A 25 16.79 -8.76 19.86
C TYR A 25 17.30 -8.68 18.41
N ASP A 26 18.28 -9.50 18.02
CA ASP A 26 18.74 -9.64 16.64
C ASP A 26 17.68 -10.27 15.73
N GLU A 27 16.88 -11.23 16.22
CA GLU A 27 15.74 -11.79 15.48
C GLU A 27 14.55 -10.81 15.39
N ALA A 28 14.39 -9.91 16.37
CA ALA A 28 13.43 -8.81 16.32
C ALA A 28 13.89 -7.65 15.40
N GLU A 29 15.19 -7.40 15.30
CA GLU A 29 15.76 -6.33 14.47
C GLU A 29 15.92 -6.77 13.00
N TRP A 30 16.30 -8.04 12.73
CA TRP A 30 16.18 -8.69 11.40
C TRP A 30 14.74 -9.11 11.04
N GLY A 31 13.85 -9.18 12.02
CA GLY A 31 12.41 -9.38 11.82
C GLY A 31 11.66 -8.10 11.47
N ALA A 32 12.26 -6.92 11.71
CA ALA A 32 11.67 -5.63 11.38
C ALA A 32 11.76 -5.32 9.87
N GLU A 33 12.68 -5.95 9.15
CA GLU A 33 12.78 -5.91 7.68
C GLU A 33 12.11 -7.11 6.99
N ALA A 34 11.91 -8.23 7.70
CA ALA A 34 11.05 -9.31 7.25
C ALA A 34 9.59 -8.85 7.34
N GLY A 35 8.99 -8.55 6.20
CA GLY A 35 7.57 -8.14 6.11
C GLY A 35 6.60 -9.16 6.71
N VAL A 36 5.29 -8.96 6.50
CA VAL A 36 4.26 -9.92 6.98
C VAL A 36 4.47 -11.36 6.49
N PHE A 37 5.19 -11.51 5.38
CA PHE A 37 5.57 -12.76 4.75
C PHE A 37 7.09 -12.90 4.78
N ASN A 38 7.58 -14.12 4.95
CA ASN A 38 8.99 -14.38 4.68
C ASN A 38 9.28 -14.26 3.17
N GLU A 39 10.56 -14.26 2.79
CA GLU A 39 10.97 -14.03 1.40
C GLU A 39 10.34 -15.03 0.42
N ALA A 40 10.34 -16.33 0.76
CA ALA A 40 9.77 -17.37 -0.09
C ALA A 40 8.26 -17.20 -0.27
N GLU A 41 7.54 -16.88 0.80
CA GLU A 41 6.09 -16.61 0.74
C GLU A 41 5.77 -15.35 -0.07
N ALA A 42 6.57 -14.30 0.07
CA ALA A 42 6.41 -13.08 -0.70
C ALA A 42 6.64 -13.35 -2.19
N MET A 43 7.66 -14.12 -2.55
CA MET A 43 7.90 -14.53 -3.94
C MET A 43 6.75 -15.35 -4.51
N GLU A 44 6.25 -16.34 -3.77
CA GLU A 44 5.11 -17.18 -4.17
C GLU A 44 3.86 -16.33 -4.44
N LEU A 45 3.48 -15.47 -3.49
CA LEU A 45 2.31 -14.59 -3.62
C LEU A 45 2.48 -13.57 -4.76
N THR A 46 3.70 -13.12 -5.02
CA THR A 46 4.00 -12.20 -6.12
C THR A 46 3.81 -12.89 -7.46
N ALA A 47 4.34 -14.11 -7.61
CA ALA A 47 4.15 -14.91 -8.80
C ALA A 47 2.67 -15.23 -9.03
N GLU A 48 1.96 -15.68 -7.99
CA GLU A 48 0.51 -15.95 -8.06
C GLU A 48 -0.26 -14.70 -8.52
N LEU A 49 0.07 -13.51 -7.99
CA LEU A 49 -0.58 -12.26 -8.39
C LEU A 49 -0.37 -11.90 -9.86
N LEU A 50 0.82 -12.18 -10.41
CA LEU A 50 1.14 -11.92 -11.82
C LEU A 50 0.43 -12.90 -12.77
N GLU A 51 0.05 -14.07 -12.28
CA GLU A 51 -0.69 -15.08 -13.06
C GLU A 51 -2.21 -14.83 -13.10
N ILE A 52 -2.73 -13.89 -12.31
CA ILE A 52 -4.17 -13.60 -12.25
C ILE A 52 -4.64 -12.92 -13.54
N ASN A 53 -5.61 -13.55 -14.19
CA ASN A 53 -6.17 -13.09 -15.47
C ASN A 53 -7.63 -12.62 -15.35
N SER A 54 -8.25 -12.72 -14.17
CA SER A 54 -9.64 -12.33 -13.97
C SER A 54 -9.91 -11.71 -12.61
N GLU A 55 -10.97 -10.90 -12.52
CA GLU A 55 -11.39 -10.30 -11.27
C GLU A 55 -11.85 -11.35 -10.23
N ALA A 56 -12.35 -12.50 -10.68
CA ALA A 56 -12.73 -13.62 -9.82
C ALA A 56 -11.51 -14.33 -9.23
N GLU A 57 -10.43 -14.47 -9.99
CA GLU A 57 -9.13 -14.96 -9.50
C GLU A 57 -8.49 -13.96 -8.54
N LEU A 58 -8.59 -12.65 -8.82
CA LEU A 58 -8.14 -11.61 -7.90
C LEU A 58 -8.86 -11.71 -6.53
N ASP A 59 -10.17 -11.94 -6.53
CA ASP A 59 -10.93 -12.11 -5.29
C ASP A 59 -10.47 -13.35 -4.49
N GLN A 60 -10.17 -14.46 -5.19
CA GLN A 60 -9.66 -15.68 -4.57
C GLN A 60 -8.26 -15.48 -3.98
N PHE A 61 -7.37 -14.88 -4.75
CA PHE A 61 -6.02 -14.51 -4.31
C PHE A 61 -6.05 -13.62 -3.08
N LEU A 62 -6.84 -12.53 -3.10
CA LEU A 62 -6.97 -11.62 -1.96
C LEU A 62 -7.51 -12.33 -0.72
N GLY A 63 -8.46 -13.26 -0.90
CA GLY A 63 -8.93 -14.12 0.18
C GLY A 63 -7.81 -14.96 0.79
N ASN A 64 -7.02 -15.64 -0.04
CA ASN A 64 -5.89 -16.47 0.40
C ASN A 64 -4.80 -15.64 1.09
N LEU A 65 -4.45 -14.49 0.51
CA LEU A 65 -3.47 -13.55 1.05
C LEU A 65 -3.91 -13.06 2.43
N ILE A 66 -5.17 -12.62 2.60
CA ILE A 66 -5.71 -12.16 3.88
C ILE A 66 -5.68 -13.29 4.91
N LYS A 67 -6.02 -14.52 4.50
CA LYS A 67 -5.96 -15.71 5.37
C LYS A 67 -4.56 -15.90 5.94
N ARG A 68 -3.56 -15.85 5.06
CA ARG A 68 -2.15 -16.11 5.38
C ARG A 68 -1.58 -14.98 6.25
N ALA A 69 -1.76 -13.73 5.83
CA ALA A 69 -1.25 -12.54 6.52
C ALA A 69 -1.87 -12.32 7.91
N GLY A 70 -3.19 -12.48 8.02
CA GLY A 70 -3.89 -12.32 9.29
C GLY A 70 -3.66 -13.48 10.27
N ARG A 71 -3.00 -14.57 9.83
CA ARG A 71 -2.94 -15.87 10.53
C ARG A 71 -4.30 -16.32 11.06
N ALA A 72 -5.36 -15.90 10.35
CA ALA A 72 -6.72 -16.02 10.81
C ALA A 72 -7.38 -17.19 10.09
N ALA A 73 -8.21 -17.94 10.82
CA ALA A 73 -9.05 -18.95 10.21
C ALA A 73 -9.95 -18.31 9.14
N GLY A 74 -10.45 -19.10 8.20
CA GLY A 74 -11.31 -18.63 7.10
C GLY A 74 -12.59 -17.89 7.55
N GLN A 75 -12.91 -17.87 8.84
CA GLN A 75 -13.96 -17.05 9.44
C GLN A 75 -13.66 -15.54 9.38
N PHE A 76 -12.39 -15.11 9.47
CA PHE A 76 -12.06 -13.69 9.43
C PHE A 76 -12.39 -13.06 8.07
N ILE A 77 -12.11 -13.74 6.96
CA ILE A 77 -12.42 -13.26 5.61
C ILE A 77 -13.94 -13.10 5.43
N LYS A 78 -14.71 -13.98 6.08
CA LYS A 78 -16.18 -13.92 6.08
C LYS A 78 -16.76 -12.87 7.02
N SER A 79 -15.92 -12.28 7.89
CA SER A 79 -16.35 -11.24 8.82
C SER A 79 -16.61 -9.91 8.10
N PRO A 80 -17.40 -9.00 8.70
CA PRO A 80 -17.57 -7.65 8.16
C PRO A 80 -16.25 -6.90 7.97
N VAL A 81 -15.24 -7.11 8.83
CA VAL A 81 -13.92 -6.49 8.68
C VAL A 81 -13.21 -7.06 7.45
N GLY A 82 -13.17 -8.39 7.32
CA GLY A 82 -12.51 -9.07 6.21
C GLY A 82 -13.12 -8.72 4.85
N GLN A 83 -14.44 -8.62 4.76
CA GLN A 83 -15.13 -8.21 3.54
C GLN A 83 -14.83 -6.76 3.14
N GLN A 84 -14.83 -5.83 4.10
CA GLN A 84 -14.49 -4.43 3.84
C GLN A 84 -13.02 -4.29 3.43
N LEU A 85 -12.12 -5.02 4.12
CA LEU A 85 -10.70 -5.06 3.77
C LEU A 85 -10.49 -5.59 2.36
N GLY A 86 -11.10 -6.74 2.02
CA GLY A 86 -11.01 -7.34 0.69
C GLY A 86 -11.48 -6.38 -0.40
N GLY A 87 -12.61 -5.69 -0.20
CA GLY A 87 -13.10 -4.69 -1.14
C GLY A 87 -12.16 -3.50 -1.33
N LEU A 88 -11.54 -2.99 -0.26
CA LEU A 88 -10.55 -1.91 -0.32
C LEU A 88 -9.28 -2.36 -1.05
N LEU A 89 -8.75 -3.54 -0.72
CA LEU A 89 -7.56 -4.10 -1.34
C LEU A 89 -7.77 -4.40 -2.83
N LYS A 90 -8.95 -4.92 -3.19
CA LYS A 90 -9.36 -5.09 -4.59
C LYS A 90 -9.38 -3.76 -5.34
N GLY A 91 -9.94 -2.71 -4.74
CA GLY A 91 -9.93 -1.37 -5.31
C GLY A 91 -8.52 -0.80 -5.49
N ALA A 92 -7.61 -1.09 -4.56
CA ALA A 92 -6.21 -0.70 -4.66
C ALA A 92 -5.48 -1.49 -5.78
N ALA A 93 -5.67 -2.81 -5.85
CA ALA A 93 -5.12 -3.68 -6.89
C ALA A 93 -5.52 -3.19 -8.28
N LYS A 94 -6.82 -2.91 -8.51
CA LYS A 94 -7.31 -2.42 -9.81
C LYS A 94 -6.73 -1.08 -10.23
N LYS A 95 -6.30 -0.24 -9.27
CA LYS A 95 -5.65 1.04 -9.55
C LYS A 95 -4.14 0.91 -9.77
N ALA A 96 -3.49 0.03 -8.99
CA ALA A 96 -2.05 -0.14 -9.00
C ALA A 96 -1.57 -1.09 -10.11
N LEU A 97 -2.38 -2.09 -10.44
CA LEU A 97 -2.07 -3.14 -11.40
C LEU A 97 -3.21 -3.27 -12.43
N PRO A 98 -3.39 -2.30 -13.35
CA PRO A 98 -4.41 -2.39 -14.41
C PRO A 98 -4.35 -3.67 -15.26
N MET A 99 -3.22 -4.39 -15.26
CA MET A 99 -3.05 -5.69 -15.90
C MET A 99 -3.94 -6.78 -15.31
N VAL A 100 -4.13 -6.79 -13.98
CA VAL A 100 -4.86 -7.84 -13.24
C VAL A 100 -6.39 -7.75 -13.43
N GLY A 101 -6.88 -6.67 -14.04
CA GLY A 101 -8.31 -6.47 -14.36
C GLY A 101 -8.63 -6.41 -15.85
N SER A 102 -7.62 -6.35 -16.71
CA SER A 102 -7.82 -6.46 -18.14
C SER A 102 -7.81 -7.94 -18.50
N ALA A 103 -8.99 -8.52 -18.68
CA ALA A 103 -9.15 -9.78 -19.40
C ALA A 103 -8.61 -9.60 -20.83
N ILE A 104 -7.28 -9.61 -20.95
CA ILE A 104 -6.58 -9.56 -22.21
C ILE A 104 -6.50 -11.01 -22.65
N GLY A 105 -7.60 -11.46 -23.26
CA GLY A 105 -7.56 -12.62 -24.12
C GLY A 105 -6.53 -12.35 -25.22
N GLY A 106 -5.41 -13.06 -25.13
CA GLY A 106 -4.46 -13.25 -26.22
C GLY A 106 -3.35 -12.21 -26.33
N TYR A 107 -2.12 -12.64 -26.03
CA TYR A 107 -0.96 -12.36 -26.89
C TYR A 107 -0.69 -10.88 -27.20
N PHE A 108 -0.30 -10.05 -26.23
CA PHE A 108 0.19 -8.70 -26.50
C PHE A 108 1.72 -8.64 -26.54
N GLY A 109 2.31 -9.43 -27.44
CA GLY A 109 3.72 -9.35 -27.84
C GLY A 109 3.95 -8.32 -28.95
N GLY A 110 3.60 -7.05 -28.70
CA GLY A 110 3.77 -5.95 -29.68
C GLY A 110 3.74 -4.56 -29.05
N SER A 111 3.96 -3.50 -29.84
CA SER A 111 4.09 -2.10 -29.36
C SER A 111 2.89 -1.56 -28.58
N SER A 112 1.72 -2.20 -28.68
CA SER A 112 0.55 -1.87 -27.87
C SER A 112 0.58 -2.47 -26.47
N GLY A 113 1.16 -3.67 -26.30
CA GLY A 113 1.41 -4.29 -25.00
C GLY A 113 2.45 -3.51 -24.20
N ALA A 114 3.55 -3.10 -24.86
CA ALA A 114 4.58 -2.26 -24.24
C ALA A 114 4.05 -0.89 -23.74
N LYS A 115 3.07 -0.31 -24.44
CA LYS A 115 2.41 0.95 -24.03
C LYS A 115 1.48 0.78 -22.83
N LEU A 116 0.79 -0.35 -22.73
CA LEU A 116 -0.04 -0.68 -21.57
C LEU A 116 0.85 -0.98 -20.35
N GLY A 117 1.89 -1.80 -20.49
CA GLY A 117 2.84 -2.11 -19.43
C GLY A 117 3.55 -0.87 -18.88
N SER A 118 4.03 0.02 -19.75
CA SER A 118 4.65 1.29 -19.31
C SER A 118 3.70 2.23 -18.54
N GLN A 119 2.41 2.25 -18.86
CA GLN A 119 1.41 3.01 -18.10
C GLN A 119 1.11 2.40 -16.73
N VAL A 120 1.08 1.06 -16.66
CA VAL A 120 0.91 0.30 -15.42
C VAL A 120 2.11 0.58 -14.51
N ALA A 121 3.33 0.36 -15.00
CA ALA A 121 4.56 0.58 -14.24
C ALA A 121 4.68 2.02 -13.74
N SER A 122 4.45 3.03 -14.59
CA SER A 122 4.51 4.44 -14.15
C SER A 122 3.44 4.80 -13.10
N THR A 123 2.30 4.09 -13.06
CA THR A 123 1.27 4.29 -12.04
C THR A 123 1.63 3.57 -10.75
N ALA A 124 2.06 2.31 -10.83
CA ALA A 124 2.55 1.54 -9.69
C ALA A 124 3.75 2.23 -9.03
N GLY A 125 4.72 2.70 -9.81
CA GLY A 125 5.88 3.45 -9.33
C GLY A 125 5.49 4.69 -8.53
N ARG A 126 4.52 5.48 -9.00
CA ARG A 126 4.00 6.64 -8.25
C ARG A 126 3.23 6.25 -6.98
N ILE A 127 2.44 5.18 -7.06
CA ILE A 127 1.64 4.70 -5.92
C ILE A 127 2.54 4.18 -4.81
N PHE A 128 3.52 3.35 -5.17
CA PHE A 128 4.38 2.64 -4.25
C PHE A 128 5.70 3.37 -3.94
N GLY A 129 5.98 4.49 -4.63
CA GLY A 129 7.23 5.21 -4.50
C GLY A 129 8.44 4.41 -5.00
N LEU A 130 8.24 3.59 -6.04
CA LEU A 130 9.28 2.74 -6.61
C LEU A 130 9.97 3.45 -7.78
N GLU A 131 11.28 3.33 -7.83
CA GLU A 131 12.10 3.76 -8.95
C GLU A 131 12.15 2.64 -9.98
N LEU A 132 11.17 2.65 -10.89
CA LEU A 132 11.01 1.64 -11.93
C LEU A 132 11.72 2.01 -13.24
N GLU A 133 12.37 3.17 -13.29
CA GLU A 133 13.09 3.64 -14.46
C GLU A 133 14.34 2.79 -14.71
N GLY A 134 14.58 2.40 -15.96
CA GLY A 134 15.74 1.60 -16.35
C GLY A 134 15.62 0.08 -16.14
N LEU A 135 14.57 -0.39 -15.48
CA LEU A 135 14.25 -1.82 -15.36
C LEU A 135 13.55 -2.37 -16.62
N SER A 136 13.61 -3.68 -16.83
CA SER A 136 12.78 -4.36 -17.85
C SER A 136 11.30 -4.29 -17.48
N LEU A 137 10.38 -4.46 -18.44
CA LEU A 137 8.94 -4.41 -18.13
C LEU A 137 8.55 -5.49 -17.12
N GLU A 138 9.12 -6.67 -17.30
CA GLU A 138 8.92 -7.84 -16.45
C GLU A 138 9.38 -7.56 -15.01
N ASP A 139 10.54 -6.94 -14.83
CA ASP A 139 11.06 -6.59 -13.50
C ASP A 139 10.23 -5.48 -12.84
N GLN A 140 9.75 -4.51 -13.62
CA GLN A 140 8.90 -3.43 -13.11
C GLN A 140 7.58 -3.98 -12.57
N GLU A 141 6.97 -4.92 -13.30
CA GLU A 141 5.74 -5.60 -12.92
C GLU A 141 5.95 -6.43 -11.66
N TYR A 142 7.06 -7.16 -11.58
CA TYR A 142 7.42 -7.95 -10.42
C TYR A 142 7.62 -7.10 -9.16
N GLU A 143 8.38 -6.01 -9.22
CA GLU A 143 8.60 -5.13 -8.07
C GLU A 143 7.30 -4.44 -7.62
N ALA A 144 6.46 -4.02 -8.58
CA ALA A 144 5.13 -3.48 -8.28
C ALA A 144 4.23 -4.53 -7.59
N ALA A 145 4.20 -5.76 -8.10
CA ALA A 145 3.42 -6.86 -7.54
C ALA A 145 3.91 -7.23 -6.14
N LYS A 146 5.23 -7.37 -5.95
CA LYS A 146 5.87 -7.63 -4.66
C LYS A 146 5.51 -6.57 -3.63
N ARG A 147 5.57 -5.29 -4.02
CA ARG A 147 5.22 -4.19 -3.12
C ARG A 147 3.73 -4.16 -2.78
N PHE A 148 2.86 -4.50 -3.73
CA PHE A 148 1.43 -4.67 -3.48
C PHE A 148 1.16 -5.83 -2.49
N VAL A 149 1.82 -6.98 -2.65
CA VAL A 149 1.68 -8.13 -1.73
C VAL A 149 2.07 -7.73 -0.31
N GLN A 150 3.20 -7.05 -0.14
CA GLN A 150 3.63 -6.53 1.17
C GLN A 150 2.60 -5.55 1.77
N PHE A 151 2.07 -4.66 0.94
CA PHE A 151 1.04 -3.69 1.33
C PHE A 151 -0.25 -4.38 1.79
N ALA A 152 -0.76 -5.32 1.00
CA ALA A 152 -1.97 -6.07 1.30
C ALA A 152 -1.79 -6.95 2.55
N GLY A 153 -0.64 -7.60 2.70
CA GLY A 153 -0.31 -8.41 3.86
C GLY A 153 -0.27 -7.58 5.14
N THR A 154 0.41 -6.41 5.10
CA THR A 154 0.46 -5.47 6.23
C THR A 154 -0.93 -4.97 6.60
N ALA A 155 -1.77 -4.62 5.63
CA ALA A 155 -3.14 -4.22 5.89
C ALA A 155 -3.97 -5.35 6.53
N ALA A 156 -3.81 -6.59 6.06
CA ALA A 156 -4.49 -7.75 6.63
C ALA A 156 -4.04 -8.08 8.06
N LYS A 157 -2.74 -8.07 8.33
CA LYS A 157 -2.17 -8.24 9.67
C LYS A 157 -2.72 -7.19 10.64
N ASN A 158 -2.73 -5.92 10.21
CA ASN A 158 -3.26 -4.80 11.01
C ASN A 158 -4.76 -4.90 11.28
N ALA A 159 -5.55 -5.38 10.30
CA ALA A 159 -6.99 -5.54 10.47
C ALA A 159 -7.33 -6.73 11.38
N ALA A 160 -6.56 -7.81 11.29
CA ALA A 160 -6.76 -9.02 12.09
C ALA A 160 -6.42 -8.83 13.58
N SER A 161 -5.53 -7.89 13.91
CA SER A 161 -5.18 -7.56 15.30
C SER A 161 -6.18 -6.60 15.98
N ALA A 162 -7.20 -6.13 15.26
CA ALA A 162 -8.16 -5.18 15.81
C ALA A 162 -9.15 -5.82 16.80
N PRO A 163 -9.65 -5.08 17.80
CA PRO A 163 -10.66 -5.59 18.72
C PRO A 163 -11.95 -6.01 18.01
N PRO A 164 -12.58 -7.13 18.39
CA PRO A 164 -13.77 -7.66 17.71
C PRO A 164 -15.02 -6.77 17.87
N THR A 165 -15.04 -5.85 18.83
CA THR A 165 -16.13 -4.91 19.09
C THR A 165 -16.02 -3.61 18.30
N ALA A 166 -14.91 -3.39 17.58
CA ALA A 166 -14.68 -2.17 16.83
C ALA A 166 -15.53 -2.09 15.55
N ASN A 167 -15.80 -0.86 15.08
CA ASN A 167 -16.55 -0.66 13.84
C ASN A 167 -15.80 -1.27 12.64
N PRO A 168 -16.41 -2.21 11.89
CA PRO A 168 -15.68 -2.96 10.86
C PRO A 168 -15.09 -2.12 9.74
N ARG A 169 -15.84 -1.09 9.31
CA ARG A 169 -15.40 -0.19 8.24
C ARG A 169 -14.23 0.66 8.69
N ALA A 170 -14.29 1.19 9.91
CA ALA A 170 -13.21 2.00 10.47
C ALA A 170 -11.92 1.18 10.62
N VAL A 171 -12.02 -0.07 11.07
CA VAL A 171 -10.86 -0.99 11.18
C VAL A 171 -10.24 -1.26 9.81
N ALA A 172 -11.04 -1.63 8.81
CA ALA A 172 -10.50 -1.92 7.48
C ALA A 172 -9.82 -0.68 6.86
N GLN A 173 -10.44 0.50 7.01
CA GLN A 173 -9.88 1.75 6.51
C GLN A 173 -8.58 2.14 7.24
N SER A 174 -8.54 2.06 8.56
CA SER A 174 -7.34 2.42 9.34
C SER A 174 -6.19 1.47 9.05
N ALA A 175 -6.46 0.17 8.92
CA ALA A 175 -5.46 -0.85 8.59
C ALA A 175 -4.83 -0.62 7.21
N VAL A 176 -5.66 -0.33 6.20
CA VAL A 176 -5.20 0.01 4.84
C VAL A 176 -4.42 1.31 4.82
N LEU A 177 -4.89 2.35 5.52
CA LEU A 177 -4.18 3.63 5.61
C LEU A 177 -2.83 3.51 6.31
N ALA A 178 -2.74 2.71 7.37
CA ALA A 178 -1.49 2.45 8.08
C ALA A 178 -0.47 1.77 7.15
N ALA A 179 -0.90 0.73 6.43
CA ALA A 179 -0.05 0.05 5.44
C ALA A 179 0.35 0.98 4.28
N ALA A 180 -0.57 1.81 3.80
CA ALA A 180 -0.32 2.71 2.67
C ALA A 180 0.76 3.74 2.99
N ARG A 181 0.80 4.28 4.22
CA ARG A 181 1.84 5.25 4.61
C ARG A 181 3.25 4.70 4.48
N GLN A 182 3.44 3.40 4.68
CA GLN A 182 4.74 2.75 4.64
C GLN A 182 5.08 2.22 3.23
N LEU A 183 4.09 1.63 2.56
CA LEU A 183 4.33 0.79 1.38
C LEU A 183 3.75 1.40 0.11
N ALA A 184 2.78 2.30 0.22
CA ALA A 184 2.06 2.92 -0.90
C ALA A 184 1.80 4.43 -0.68
N PRO A 185 2.85 5.24 -0.49
CA PRO A 185 2.71 6.64 -0.08
C PRO A 185 1.86 7.46 -1.07
N GLY A 186 1.91 7.14 -2.37
CA GLY A 186 1.10 7.80 -3.39
C GLY A 186 -0.41 7.64 -3.21
N LEU A 187 -0.89 6.60 -2.52
CA LEU A 187 -2.32 6.45 -2.18
C LEU A 187 -2.77 7.45 -1.12
N THR A 188 -1.86 7.86 -0.23
CA THR A 188 -2.16 8.80 0.85
C THR A 188 -2.00 10.26 0.41
N SER A 189 -1.08 10.52 -0.52
CA SER A 189 -0.80 11.85 -1.07
C SER A 189 -1.85 12.35 -2.06
N SER A 190 -2.82 11.51 -2.45
CA SER A 190 -3.92 11.88 -3.35
C SER A 190 -5.21 12.27 -2.61
N ALA A 191 -5.19 12.39 -1.28
CA ALA A 191 -6.16 13.26 -0.65
C ALA A 191 -5.94 14.64 -1.29
N PRO A 192 -6.95 15.24 -1.97
CA PRO A 192 -6.83 16.65 -2.27
C PRO A 192 -6.50 17.28 -0.94
N THR A 193 -5.40 18.01 -0.88
CA THR A 193 -5.15 18.92 0.21
C THR A 193 -6.37 19.82 0.20
N VAL A 194 -7.39 19.47 0.98
CA VAL A 194 -8.26 20.44 1.59
C VAL A 194 -7.26 21.24 2.37
N THR A 195 -6.74 22.27 1.74
CA THR A 195 -5.88 23.23 2.37
C THR A 195 -6.64 23.61 3.63
N PRO A 196 -6.13 23.36 4.85
CA PRO A 196 -6.67 23.97 6.05
C PRO A 196 -6.21 25.43 5.99
N GLY A 197 -6.78 26.14 5.02
CA GLY A 197 -6.55 27.50 4.60
C GLY A 197 -7.87 28.15 4.16
N GLY A 198 -9.00 27.45 4.34
CA GLY A 198 -10.27 28.08 4.63
C GLY A 198 -10.38 28.34 6.14
N MET A 199 -9.35 28.92 6.74
CA MET A 199 -9.56 29.65 7.98
C MET A 199 -10.69 30.63 7.66
N MET A 200 -11.68 30.63 8.52
CA MET A 200 -12.66 31.68 8.70
C MET A 200 -11.87 32.98 8.94
N GLY A 201 -11.29 33.53 7.86
CA GLY A 201 -10.80 34.87 7.83
C GLY A 201 -12.06 35.69 7.94
N THR A 202 -12.30 36.19 9.15
CA THR A 202 -13.11 37.38 9.39
C THR A 202 -12.90 38.29 8.21
N ALA A 203 -13.90 38.39 7.34
CA ALA A 203 -13.84 39.23 6.18
C ALA A 203 -13.54 40.64 6.70
N CYS A 204 -12.31 41.11 6.51
CA CYS A 204 -12.07 42.54 6.54
C CYS A 204 -12.83 43.07 5.32
N PRO A 205 -13.88 43.89 5.48
CA PRO A 205 -14.77 44.22 4.38
C PRO A 205 -14.14 45.15 3.32
N THR A 206 -12.85 45.49 3.43
CA THR A 206 -12.26 46.63 2.71
C THR A 206 -10.90 46.38 2.03
N CYS A 207 -10.30 45.18 2.08
CA CYS A 207 -9.07 44.91 1.32
C CYS A 207 -9.39 44.15 0.01
N GLY A 208 -9.44 44.91 -1.07
CA GLY A 208 -9.82 44.46 -2.41
C GLY A 208 -8.89 43.41 -3.01
N ARG A 209 -9.50 42.34 -3.53
CA ARG A 209 -8.90 41.53 -4.60
C ARG A 209 -9.13 42.25 -5.92
N GLY A 210 -8.05 42.63 -6.59
CA GLY A 210 -8.08 43.11 -7.97
C GLY A 210 -8.83 42.12 -8.85
N ALA A 211 -10.02 42.52 -9.31
CA ALA A 211 -10.85 41.73 -10.19
C ALA A 211 -10.20 41.68 -11.58
N LYS A 212 -9.71 40.51 -12.00
CA LYS A 212 -9.39 40.24 -13.41
C LYS A 212 -10.65 39.90 -14.21
N SER A 213 -11.73 40.65 -14.00
CA SER A 213 -12.97 40.52 -14.76
C SER A 213 -13.56 41.90 -15.06
N GLY A 214 -13.43 42.31 -16.31
CA GLY A 214 -14.10 43.49 -16.86
C GLY A 214 -15.41 43.09 -17.52
N ARG A 215 -16.46 43.89 -17.34
CA ARG A 215 -17.72 43.74 -18.07
C ARG A 215 -17.62 44.54 -19.34
N TRP A 216 -17.87 43.94 -20.50
CA TRP A 216 -17.92 44.67 -21.75
C TRP A 216 -19.30 44.60 -22.39
N LEU A 217 -19.69 45.69 -23.05
CA LEU A 217 -20.95 45.81 -23.75
C LEU A 217 -20.68 46.27 -25.18
N ARG A 218 -21.33 45.60 -26.14
CA ARG A 218 -21.32 46.02 -27.53
C ARG A 218 -22.52 46.92 -27.80
N ARG A 219 -22.28 48.11 -28.37
CA ARG A 219 -23.33 49.01 -28.84
C ARG A 219 -23.04 49.40 -30.28
N GLY A 220 -23.77 48.79 -31.21
CA GLY A 220 -23.50 48.92 -32.65
C GLY A 220 -22.11 48.41 -33.01
N ASN A 221 -21.27 49.26 -33.61
CA ASN A 221 -19.90 48.94 -33.99
C ASN A 221 -18.85 49.27 -32.91
N LYS A 222 -19.23 49.66 -31.70
CA LYS A 222 -18.30 50.01 -30.61
C LYS A 222 -18.39 49.02 -29.45
N ILE A 223 -17.25 48.74 -28.83
CA ILE A 223 -17.13 47.96 -27.59
C ILE A 223 -16.77 48.92 -26.47
N ILE A 224 -17.56 48.89 -25.39
CA ILE A 224 -17.34 49.68 -24.19
C ILE A 224 -16.92 48.73 -23.08
N LEU A 225 -15.74 48.99 -22.49
CA LEU A 225 -15.17 48.24 -21.38
C LEU A 225 -15.52 48.96 -20.07
N PHE A 226 -16.04 48.23 -19.09
CA PHE A 226 -16.31 48.73 -17.74
C PHE A 226 -15.37 48.04 -16.75
N GLY A 227 -14.60 48.85 -16.00
CA GLY A 227 -13.70 48.40 -14.93
C GLY A 227 -12.27 48.08 -15.39
N ALA A 228 -11.56 49.10 -15.91
CA ALA A 228 -10.11 49.07 -16.09
C ALA A 228 -9.41 49.66 -14.87
#